data_AF-A0A7Z9WGD5-F1
#
_entry.id   AF-A0A7Z9WGD5-F1
#
_cell.length_a   1.000
_cell.length_b   1.000
_cell.length_c   1.000
_cell.angle_alpha   90.00
_cell.angle_beta   90.00
_cell.angle_gamma   90.00
#
_symmetry.space_group_name_H-M   'P 1'
#
loop_
_entity.id
_entity.type
_entity.pdbx_description
1 polymer ?
#
loop_
_entity_poly.entity_id
_entity_poly.type
_entity_poly.pdbx_seq_one_letter_code
_entity_poly.pdbx_strand_id
1 'polypeptide(L)'
;MQQAKVTFKGQITIPKAVRKALDIREGDSVTFMVEGNHAVLKPLKKKALLDFYGALPATRPYPGLEVVRKEIHHKVGQRFHRRKKT
;
A
#
# COMPACT_ATOMS: atom_id res chain seq x y z
N MET A 1 -27.75 -10.66 8.35
CA MET A 1 -27.33 -9.43 7.65
C MET A 1 -27.20 -8.30 8.67
N GLN A 2 -26.23 -7.40 8.51
CA GLN A 2 -26.04 -6.23 9.37
C GLN A 2 -26.25 -4.97 8.53
N GLN A 3 -26.93 -3.96 9.07
CA GLN A 3 -27.18 -2.68 8.40
C GLN A 3 -26.45 -1.56 9.17
N ALA A 4 -26.03 -0.52 8.45
CA ALA A 4 -25.44 0.67 9.03
C ALA A 4 -26.09 1.91 8.40
N LYS A 5 -26.26 2.97 9.19
CA LYS A 5 -26.81 4.24 8.73
C LYS A 5 -25.68 5.20 8.38
N VAL A 6 -25.87 5.96 7.30
CA VAL A 6 -24.99 7.07 6.95
C VAL A 6 -25.29 8.25 7.88
N THR A 7 -24.25 8.79 8.53
CA THR A 7 -24.37 9.97 9.38
C THR A 7 -24.51 11.24 8.54
N PHE A 8 -24.85 12.37 9.16
CA PHE A 8 -24.96 13.66 8.46
C PHE A 8 -23.68 14.06 7.71
N LYS A 9 -22.50 13.64 8.22
CA LYS A 9 -21.20 13.90 7.59
C LYS A 9 -20.83 12.89 6.50
N GLY A 10 -21.74 12.01 6.09
CA GLY A 10 -21.46 10.97 5.10
C GLY A 10 -20.63 9.80 5.61
N GLN A 11 -20.49 9.63 6.94
CA GLN A 11 -19.72 8.53 7.52
C GLN A 11 -20.62 7.31 7.74
N ILE A 12 -20.05 6.11 7.62
CA ILE A 12 -20.69 4.85 8.03
C ILE A 12 -19.87 4.20 9.15
N THR A 13 -20.55 3.64 10.14
CA THR A 13 -19.90 2.88 11.21
C THR A 13 -19.92 1.40 10.87
N ILE A 14 -18.77 0.72 10.99
CA ILE A 14 -18.69 -0.73 10.78
C ILE A 14 -19.21 -1.45 12.05
N PRO A 15 -20.32 -2.21 11.98
CA PRO A 15 -20.88 -2.89 13.15
C PRO A 15 -19.88 -3.87 13.79
N LYS A 16 -19.98 -4.06 15.11
CA LYS A 16 -19.03 -4.89 15.89
C LYS A 16 -18.84 -6.30 15.31
N ALA A 17 -19.92 -6.94 14.85
CA ALA A 17 -19.86 -8.28 14.26
C ALA A 17 -19.03 -8.30 12.96
N VAL A 18 -19.20 -7.28 12.10
CA VAL A 18 -18.47 -7.15 10.84
C VAL A 18 -17.00 -6.85 11.12
N ARG A 19 -16.70 -5.95 12.07
CA ARG A 19 -15.31 -5.68 12.49
C ARG A 19 -14.59 -6.95 12.94
N LYS A 20 -15.24 -7.78 13.77
CA LYS A 20 -14.67 -9.05 14.23
C LYS A 20 -14.44 -10.05 13.09
N ALA A 21 -15.43 -10.19 12.19
CA ALA A 21 -15.34 -11.13 11.07
C ALA A 21 -14.21 -10.76 10.08
N LEU A 22 -13.96 -9.46 9.90
CA LEU A 22 -12.91 -8.94 9.02
C LEU A 22 -11.62 -8.57 9.75
N ASP A 23 -11.52 -8.91 11.05
CA ASP A 23 -10.44 -8.52 11.98
C ASP A 23 -10.11 -7.01 11.97
N ILE A 24 -11.01 -6.10 11.57
CA ILE A 24 -10.69 -4.66 11.47
C ILE A 24 -10.45 -4.07 12.85
N ARG A 25 -9.28 -3.45 13.06
CA ARG A 25 -8.87 -2.79 14.30
C ARG A 25 -8.76 -1.28 14.15
N GLU A 26 -8.61 -0.59 15.26
CA GLU A 26 -8.31 0.84 15.25
C GLU A 26 -6.97 1.08 14.53
N GLY A 27 -6.92 2.10 13.66
CA GLY A 27 -5.76 2.41 12.82
C GLY A 27 -5.64 1.59 11.54
N ASP A 28 -6.46 0.55 11.34
CA ASP A 28 -6.59 -0.10 10.03
C ASP A 28 -7.34 0.83 9.06
N SER A 29 -6.96 0.74 7.78
CA SER A 29 -7.67 1.42 6.70
C SER A 29 -8.61 0.44 5.99
N VAL A 30 -9.54 0.96 5.20
CA VAL A 30 -10.41 0.16 4.34
C VAL A 30 -10.42 0.74 2.93
N THR A 31 -10.40 -0.12 1.94
CA THR A 31 -10.55 0.26 0.53
C THR A 31 -11.98 -0.03 0.10
N PHE A 32 -12.60 0.94 -0.56
CA PHE A 32 -13.89 0.80 -1.21
C PHE A 32 -13.67 0.65 -2.72
N MET A 33 -14.18 -0.43 -3.29
CA MET A 33 -14.25 -0.64 -4.73
C MET A 33 -15.72 -0.58 -5.15
N VAL A 34 -16.05 0.24 -6.14
CA VAL A 34 -17.43 0.32 -6.67
C VAL A 34 -17.59 -0.70 -7.78
N GLU A 35 -18.57 -1.58 -7.64
CA GLU A 35 -18.92 -2.62 -8.61
C GLU A 35 -20.39 -2.43 -9.01
N GLY A 36 -20.60 -1.64 -10.07
CA GLY A 36 -21.94 -1.31 -10.56
C GLY A 36 -22.76 -0.51 -9.53
N ASN A 37 -23.75 -1.17 -8.92
CA ASN A 37 -24.67 -0.57 -7.96
C ASN A 37 -24.32 -0.82 -6.48
N HIS A 38 -23.21 -1.48 -6.20
CA HIS A 38 -22.76 -1.73 -4.83
C HIS A 38 -21.27 -1.42 -4.67
N ALA A 39 -20.80 -1.41 -3.43
CA ALA A 39 -19.39 -1.26 -3.12
C ALA A 39 -18.89 -2.47 -2.33
N VAL A 40 -17.70 -2.95 -2.68
CA VAL A 40 -16.96 -3.96 -1.95
C VAL A 40 -15.98 -3.26 -1.00
N LEU A 41 -16.09 -3.56 0.29
CA LEU A 41 -15.17 -3.08 1.32
C LEU A 41 -14.10 -4.14 1.58
N LYS A 42 -12.83 -3.76 1.44
CA LYS A 42 -11.68 -4.61 1.76
C LYS A 42 -10.84 -3.98 2.88
N PRO A 43 -10.59 -4.68 4.00
CA PRO A 43 -9.64 -4.23 5.02
C PRO A 43 -8.24 -4.08 4.43
N LEU A 44 -7.61 -2.94 4.69
CA LEU A 44 -6.20 -2.70 4.43
C LEU A 44 -5.48 -2.63 5.77
N LYS A 45 -4.80 -3.73 6.11
CA LYS A 45 -4.00 -3.84 7.33
C LYS A 45 -2.83 -2.89 7.28
N LYS A 46 -2.66 -2.10 8.34
CA LYS A 46 -1.44 -1.31 8.51
C LYS A 46 -0.28 -2.27 8.76
N LYS A 47 0.57 -2.46 7.75
CA LYS A 47 1.82 -3.20 7.89
C LYS A 47 2.96 -2.20 8.11
N ALA A 48 3.82 -2.49 9.07
CA ALA A 48 5.06 -1.75 9.23
C ALA A 48 5.97 -2.06 8.02
N LEU A 49 6.76 -1.09 7.57
CA LEU A 49 7.78 -1.35 6.54
C LEU A 49 8.73 -2.48 6.95
N LEU A 50 8.98 -2.59 8.26
CA LEU A 50 9.79 -3.65 8.84
C LEU A 50 9.21 -5.05 8.65
N ASP A 51 7.88 -5.18 8.53
CA ASP A 51 7.22 -6.48 8.27
C ASP A 51 7.59 -7.03 6.88
N PHE A 52 8.11 -6.17 6.00
CA PHE A 52 8.61 -6.54 4.67
C PHE A 52 10.13 -6.71 4.63
N TYR A 53 10.82 -6.61 5.78
CA TYR A 53 12.25 -6.86 5.83
C TYR A 53 12.54 -8.30 5.38
N GLY A 54 13.36 -8.43 4.32
CA GLY A 54 13.67 -9.73 3.72
C GLY A 54 12.60 -10.30 2.79
N ALA A 55 11.53 -9.57 2.48
CA ALA A 55 10.48 -10.04 1.55
C ALA A 55 10.99 -10.19 0.10
N LEU A 56 12.06 -9.48 -0.26
CA LEU A 56 12.72 -9.61 -1.57
C LEU A 56 14.01 -10.44 -1.44
N PRO A 57 14.19 -11.49 -2.27
CA PRO A 57 15.39 -12.30 -2.24
C PRO A 57 16.61 -11.48 -2.71
N ALA A 58 17.74 -11.65 -2.04
CA ALA A 58 18.99 -11.06 -2.49
C ALA A 58 19.47 -11.77 -3.77
N THR A 59 19.46 -11.08 -4.90
CA THR A 59 19.97 -11.62 -6.18
C THR A 59 21.50 -11.60 -6.25
N ARG A 60 22.15 -10.71 -5.48
CA ARG A 60 23.61 -10.60 -5.36
C ARG A 60 23.99 -10.14 -3.95
N PRO A 61 25.21 -10.47 -3.46
CA PRO A 61 25.73 -9.89 -2.22
C PRO A 61 25.69 -8.37 -2.24
N TYR A 62 25.45 -7.74 -1.09
CA TYR A 62 25.39 -6.28 -0.99
C TYR A 62 26.81 -5.69 -1.16
N PRO A 63 27.07 -4.92 -2.23
CA PRO A 63 28.42 -4.45 -2.55
C PRO A 63 28.83 -3.18 -1.78
N GLY A 64 27.98 -2.71 -0.85
CA GLY A 64 28.19 -1.46 -0.10
C GLY A 64 27.55 -0.23 -0.75
N LEU A 65 27.26 0.77 0.09
CA LEU A 65 26.43 1.92 -0.30
C LEU A 65 27.05 2.77 -1.40
N GLU A 66 28.36 3.04 -1.30
CA GLU A 66 29.08 3.90 -2.25
C GLU A 66 29.12 3.31 -3.66
N VAL A 67 29.33 2.00 -3.75
CA VAL A 67 29.31 1.27 -5.04
C VAL A 67 27.92 1.36 -5.68
N VAL A 68 26.87 1.11 -4.88
CA VAL A 68 25.48 1.21 -5.35
C VAL A 68 25.15 2.63 -5.81
N ARG A 69 25.51 3.65 -5.01
CA ARG A 69 25.27 5.06 -5.36
C ARG A 69 25.94 5.43 -6.68
N LYS A 70 27.22 5.08 -6.85
CA LYS A 70 27.96 5.35 -8.09
C LYS A 70 27.30 4.71 -9.32
N GLU A 71 26.88 3.44 -9.20
CA GLU A 71 26.21 2.70 -10.27
C GLU A 71 24.87 3.35 -10.66
N ILE A 72 24.04 3.69 -9.68
CA ILE A 72 22.74 4.33 -9.89
C ILE A 72 22.90 5.74 -10.47
N HIS A 73 23.82 6.56 -9.95
CA HIS A 73 24.07 7.91 -10.47
C HIS A 73 24.40 7.89 -11.96
N HIS A 74 25.26 6.96 -12.39
CA HIS A 74 25.61 6.81 -13.80
C HIS A 74 24.40 6.42 -14.66
N LYS A 75 23.62 5.41 -14.22
CA LYS A 75 22.40 4.95 -14.93
C LYS A 75 21.34 6.05 -15.04
N VAL A 76 21.11 6.80 -13.96
CA VAL A 76 20.16 7.91 -13.91
C VAL A 76 20.60 9.02 -14.86
N GLY A 77 21.88 9.39 -14.86
CA GLY A 77 22.45 10.37 -15.80
C GLY A 77 22.24 9.99 -17.27
N GLN A 78 22.49 8.74 -17.63
CA GLN A 78 22.23 8.23 -18.98
C GLN A 78 20.73 8.32 -19.36
N ARG A 79 19.82 7.99 -18.43
CA ARG A 79 18.38 8.07 -18.64
C ARG A 79 17.91 9.50 -18.90
N PHE A 80 18.47 10.48 -18.18
CA PHE A 80 18.19 11.91 -18.41
C PHE A 80 18.75 12.41 -19.75
N HIS A 81 19.96 11.99 -20.14
CA HIS A 81 20.53 12.36 -21.43
C HIS A 81 19.70 11.81 -22.60
N ARG A 82 19.20 10.57 -22.49
CA ARG A 82 18.36 9.95 -23.52
C ARG A 82 17.00 10.65 -23.69
N ARG A 83 16.42 11.17 -22.60
CA ARG A 83 15.17 11.95 -22.61
C ARG A 83 15.31 13.36 -23.20
N LYS A 84 16.51 13.96 -23.16
CA LYS A 84 16.76 15.29 -23.75
C LYS A 84 17.02 15.27 -25.26
N LYS A 85 17.20 14.09 -25.86
CA LYS A 85 17.41 13.90 -27.31
C LYS A 85 16.11 13.61 -28.08
N THR A 86 14.96 13.60 -27.41
CA THR A 86 13.61 13.52 -28.01
C THR A 86 12.92 14.86 -27.81
#